data_AF-F8P1V4-F1
#
_entry.id   AF-F8P1V4-F1
#
_cell.length_a   1.000
_cell.length_b   1.000
_cell.length_c   1.000
_cell.angle_alpha   90.00
_cell.angle_beta   90.00
_cell.angle_gamma   90.00
#
_symmetry.space_group_name_H-M   'P 1'
#
loop_
_entity.id
_entity.type
_entity.pdbx_description
1 polymer ?
#
loop_
_entity_poly.entity_id
_entity_poly.type
_entity_poly.pdbx_seq_one_letter_code
_entity_poly.pdbx_strand_id
1 'polypeptide(L)'
;MSLVPSAPASKRLKLESSPSPSIEELEEKTANSSIDSLDQDHCSICLQSLVDRTVIPTCAHEFCFECITIWSEQSRKCPLCSQVIGEYLIHHIRSTYDYQKYYLPPARNSPAPQRPSADTRVRALQSRRRERRWGRRERQERDEADQLDRAIARRRWIYEHGLYAKHVASNAFTRYRPYPTPAQFSTSPDLISRMTTFLRRELQVWANLDVEFLT
;
A
#
# COMPACT_ATOMS: atom_id res chain seq x y z
N MET A 1 59.87 -24.24 19.63
CA MET A 1 59.01 -23.99 20.80
C MET A 1 57.58 -24.17 20.35
N SER A 2 56.96 -25.22 20.88
CA SER A 2 55.57 -25.61 20.64
C SER A 2 54.60 -24.56 21.18
N LEU A 3 53.39 -24.49 20.60
CA LEU A 3 52.10 -24.68 21.30
C LEU A 3 50.94 -24.32 20.34
N VAL A 4 50.14 -25.35 20.01
CA VAL A 4 48.73 -25.30 19.60
C VAL A 4 47.97 -25.85 20.82
N PRO A 5 46.83 -25.31 21.29
CA PRO A 5 45.49 -25.48 20.67
C PRO A 5 44.57 -24.26 20.94
N SER A 6 43.27 -24.15 20.62
CA SER A 6 42.15 -25.08 20.41
C SER A 6 40.97 -24.31 19.81
N ALA A 7 40.14 -24.95 18.99
CA ALA A 7 38.77 -24.50 18.71
C ALA A 7 37.84 -24.72 19.92
N PRO A 8 36.71 -23.99 19.99
CA PRO A 8 35.40 -24.64 20.18
C PRO A 8 34.37 -24.11 19.16
N ALA A 9 33.69 -24.95 18.39
CA ALA A 9 32.50 -25.74 18.73
C ALA A 9 31.18 -24.92 18.73
N SER A 10 30.35 -25.28 17.76
CA SER A 10 29.01 -24.82 17.41
C SER A 10 28.00 -24.80 18.56
N LYS A 11 27.08 -23.82 18.54
CA LYS A 11 25.71 -24.00 19.05
C LYS A 11 24.69 -23.32 18.12
N ARG A 12 23.83 -24.16 17.52
CA ARG A 12 22.53 -23.79 16.91
C ARG A 12 21.53 -23.47 18.01
N LEU A 13 20.76 -22.39 17.90
CA LEU A 13 19.45 -22.14 18.54
C LEU A 13 18.71 -21.17 17.59
N LYS A 14 17.78 -21.61 16.74
CA LYS A 14 16.35 -21.98 16.91
C LYS A 14 15.41 -20.76 17.06
N LEU A 15 14.45 -20.78 16.13
CA LEU A 15 13.26 -19.97 15.84
C LEU A 15 12.35 -19.70 17.06
N GLU A 16 11.32 -18.88 16.80
CA GLU A 16 10.06 -18.60 17.56
C GLU A 16 10.04 -17.15 18.12
N SER A 17 9.33 -16.20 17.48
CA SER A 17 7.87 -15.91 17.56
C SER A 17 7.52 -14.86 18.64
N SER A 18 7.01 -13.69 18.21
CA SER A 18 6.32 -12.69 19.04
C SER A 18 5.07 -13.31 19.73
N PRO A 19 4.56 -12.81 20.88
CA PRO A 19 3.80 -11.54 20.95
C PRO A 19 3.89 -10.75 22.30
N SER A 20 3.29 -9.55 22.29
CA SER A 20 2.99 -8.55 23.36
C SER A 20 2.17 -9.10 24.55
N PRO A 21 1.65 -8.34 25.57
CA PRO A 21 1.73 -6.92 25.96
C PRO A 21 2.00 -6.69 27.48
N SER A 22 1.90 -5.46 28.00
CA SER A 22 1.94 -5.15 29.45
C SER A 22 0.62 -4.51 29.91
N ILE A 23 0.04 -5.07 30.98
CA ILE A 23 -1.13 -4.59 31.74
C ILE A 23 -0.69 -4.43 33.20
N GLU A 24 -1.06 -3.31 33.83
CA GLU A 24 -1.19 -3.10 35.29
C GLU A 24 -2.56 -2.36 35.45
N GLU A 25 -3.67 -2.96 35.91
CA GLU A 25 -4.14 -3.30 37.28
C GLU A 25 -4.25 -2.07 38.24
N LEU A 26 -5.32 -1.73 39.00
CA LEU A 26 -6.64 -2.30 39.39
C LEU A 26 -7.55 -1.18 40.01
N GLU A 27 -8.88 -1.36 39.90
CA GLU A 27 -9.98 -1.26 40.94
C GLU A 27 -10.14 0.02 41.81
N GLU A 28 -11.30 0.49 42.28
CA GLU A 28 -12.74 0.17 42.23
C GLU A 28 -13.48 1.36 42.91
N LYS A 29 -14.71 1.72 42.49
CA LYS A 29 -15.84 2.03 43.41
C LYS A 29 -17.14 2.27 42.66
N THR A 30 -18.18 1.72 43.27
CA THR A 30 -19.53 1.41 42.82
C THR A 30 -20.49 2.60 42.76
N ALA A 31 -21.59 2.37 42.02
CA ALA A 31 -22.87 3.08 42.03
C ALA A 31 -22.95 4.44 41.30
N ASN A 32 -23.31 4.38 40.02
CA ASN A 32 -24.58 4.99 39.61
C ASN A 32 -25.12 4.37 38.31
N SER A 33 -26.39 4.04 38.38
CA SER A 33 -27.28 3.69 37.28
C SER A 33 -27.29 4.75 36.18
N SER A 34 -27.60 4.28 34.96
CA SER A 34 -28.03 5.05 33.78
C SER A 34 -27.03 6.08 33.24
N ILE A 35 -26.35 5.73 32.14
CA ILE A 35 -25.99 6.56 30.97
C ILE A 35 -24.99 5.71 30.17
N ASP A 36 -25.45 4.94 29.19
CA ASP A 36 -24.61 4.54 28.05
C ASP A 36 -25.45 4.24 26.80
N SER A 37 -26.38 5.15 26.52
CA SER A 37 -27.15 5.17 25.27
C SER A 37 -27.23 6.61 24.74
N LEU A 38 -26.15 7.39 24.90
CA LEU A 38 -26.06 8.77 24.40
C LEU A 38 -25.31 8.89 23.06
N ASP A 39 -24.74 7.81 22.54
CA ASP A 39 -23.96 7.85 21.29
C ASP A 39 -24.83 7.66 20.02
N GLN A 40 -26.15 7.46 20.16
CA GLN A 40 -27.04 7.19 19.03
C GLN A 40 -27.93 8.36 18.59
N ASP A 41 -27.86 9.51 19.28
CA ASP A 41 -28.76 10.63 19.02
C ASP A 41 -28.14 11.80 18.24
N HIS A 42 -27.00 11.60 17.58
CA HIS A 42 -26.33 12.65 16.78
C HIS A 42 -26.46 12.41 15.27
N CYS A 43 -26.83 13.46 14.53
CA CYS A 43 -26.92 13.43 13.08
C CYS A 43 -25.52 13.53 12.46
N SER A 44 -25.12 12.56 11.64
CA SER A 44 -23.78 12.59 11.03
C SER A 44 -23.61 13.64 9.91
N ILE A 45 -24.68 14.34 9.51
CA ILE A 45 -24.63 15.40 8.49
C ILE A 45 -24.36 16.77 9.15
N CYS A 46 -25.12 17.12 10.20
CA CYS A 46 -24.96 18.41 10.89
C CYS A 46 -24.16 18.32 12.19
N LEU A 47 -23.81 17.12 12.65
CA LEU A 47 -23.08 16.84 13.90
C LEU A 47 -23.77 17.36 15.17
N GLN A 48 -25.08 17.60 15.10
CA GLN A 48 -25.92 18.04 16.22
C GLN A 48 -26.87 16.90 16.65
N SER A 49 -27.56 17.08 17.78
CA SER A 49 -28.63 16.18 18.20
C SER A 49 -29.70 16.04 17.11
N LEU A 50 -30.23 14.83 16.91
CA LEU A 50 -31.24 14.53 15.91
C LEU A 50 -32.52 15.33 16.16
N VAL A 51 -32.88 16.19 15.21
CA VAL A 51 -34.15 16.92 15.17
C VAL A 51 -35.01 16.35 14.04
N ASP A 52 -36.23 15.92 14.38
CA ASP A 52 -37.11 15.11 13.52
C ASP A 52 -36.35 13.90 12.93
N ARG A 53 -36.18 12.86 13.76
CA ARG A 53 -35.40 11.66 13.45
C ARG A 53 -35.97 10.97 12.22
N THR A 54 -35.11 10.78 11.23
CA THR A 54 -35.48 10.15 9.96
C THR A 54 -34.63 8.95 9.67
N VAL A 55 -35.27 7.92 9.13
CA VAL A 55 -34.65 6.65 8.83
C VAL A 55 -34.74 6.37 7.35
N ILE A 56 -33.61 5.97 6.76
CA ILE A 56 -33.56 5.50 5.37
C ILE A 56 -34.03 4.04 5.35
N PRO A 57 -35.11 3.70 4.62
CA PRO A 57 -35.71 2.36 4.67
C PRO A 57 -34.79 1.23 4.17
N THR A 58 -33.80 1.55 3.33
CA THR A 58 -32.91 0.55 2.74
C THR A 58 -31.71 0.15 3.59
N CYS A 59 -31.28 1.01 4.52
CA CYS A 59 -30.07 0.80 5.32
C CYS A 59 -30.23 1.15 6.81
N ALA A 60 -31.41 1.60 7.23
CA ALA A 60 -31.75 1.95 8.61
C ALA A 60 -30.84 3.02 9.27
N HIS A 61 -30.05 3.75 8.48
CA HIS A 61 -29.27 4.88 8.98
C HIS A 61 -30.14 6.10 9.24
N GLU A 62 -29.73 6.89 10.23
CA GLU A 62 -30.55 7.92 10.84
C GLU A 62 -29.94 9.32 10.75
N PHE A 63 -30.79 10.30 10.43
CA PHE A 63 -30.40 11.69 10.21
C PHE A 63 -31.54 12.65 10.60
N CYS A 64 -31.27 13.95 10.71
CA CYS A 64 -32.32 14.96 10.76
C CYS A 64 -33.06 15.01 9.41
N PHE A 65 -34.37 15.23 9.45
CA PHE A 65 -35.22 15.27 8.24
C PHE A 65 -34.71 16.27 7.21
N GLU A 66 -34.41 17.49 7.66
CA GLU A 66 -33.91 18.55 6.79
C GLU A 66 -32.56 18.19 6.16
N CYS A 67 -31.64 17.63 6.95
CA CYS A 67 -30.31 17.25 6.49
C CYS A 67 -30.37 16.18 5.38
N ILE A 68 -31.15 15.11 5.60
CA ILE A 68 -31.25 14.05 4.60
C ILE A 68 -32.06 14.47 3.37
N THR A 69 -33.02 15.40 3.53
CA THR A 69 -33.81 15.93 2.42
C THR A 69 -32.92 16.74 1.48
N ILE A 70 -32.13 17.69 2.00
CA ILE A 70 -31.15 18.47 1.22
C ILE A 70 -30.14 17.55 0.53
N TRP A 71 -29.65 16.54 1.26
CA TRP A 71 -28.74 15.56 0.69
C TRP A 71 -29.37 14.78 -0.48
N SER A 72 -30.63 14.37 -0.35
CA SER A 72 -31.35 13.60 -1.36
C SER A 72 -31.62 14.33 -2.68
N GLU A 73 -31.54 15.67 -2.65
CA GLU A 73 -31.60 16.53 -3.85
C GLU A 73 -30.29 16.44 -4.66
N GLN A 74 -29.16 16.24 -3.99
CA GLN A 74 -27.84 16.15 -4.62
C GLN A 74 -27.45 14.70 -4.95
N SER A 75 -27.77 13.76 -4.06
CA SER A 75 -27.36 12.35 -4.18
C SER A 75 -28.44 11.41 -3.66
N ARG A 76 -28.79 10.39 -4.45
CA ARG A 76 -29.72 9.32 -4.04
C ARG A 76 -29.06 8.17 -3.29
N LYS A 77 -27.91 8.42 -2.67
CA LYS A 77 -27.14 7.43 -1.90
C LYS A 77 -27.03 7.85 -0.45
N CYS A 78 -27.10 6.92 0.49
CA CYS A 78 -26.91 7.19 1.91
C CYS A 78 -25.51 7.78 2.18
N PRO A 79 -25.39 8.84 3.01
CA PRO A 79 -24.10 9.43 3.39
C PRO A 79 -23.14 8.45 4.09
N LEU A 80 -23.67 7.46 4.80
CA LEU A 80 -22.87 6.53 5.62
C LEU A 80 -22.42 5.29 4.85
N CYS A 81 -23.33 4.63 4.13
CA CYS A 81 -23.04 3.35 3.46
C CYS A 81 -23.10 3.42 1.94
N SER A 82 -23.38 4.58 1.35
CA SER A 82 -23.52 4.77 -0.11
C SER A 82 -24.63 3.94 -0.78
N GLN A 83 -25.52 3.29 -0.01
CA GLN A 83 -26.65 2.52 -0.52
C GLN A 83 -27.76 3.43 -1.04
N VAL A 84 -28.52 2.99 -2.05
CA VAL A 84 -29.60 3.80 -2.63
C VAL A 84 -30.71 4.04 -1.61
N ILE A 85 -31.16 5.29 -1.47
CA ILE A 85 -32.11 5.73 -0.42
C ILE A 85 -33.54 5.19 -0.68
N GLY A 86 -33.91 4.99 -1.95
CA GLY A 86 -35.25 4.54 -2.35
C GLY A 86 -36.17 5.69 -2.79
N GLU A 87 -37.48 5.43 -2.80
CA GLU A 87 -38.51 6.39 -3.23
C GLU A 87 -39.00 7.31 -2.11
N TYR A 88 -38.88 6.90 -0.84
CA TYR A 88 -39.37 7.67 0.30
C TYR A 88 -38.44 7.54 1.51
N LEU A 89 -38.54 8.54 2.38
CA LEU A 89 -37.92 8.60 3.70
C LEU A 89 -39.00 8.41 4.77
N ILE A 90 -38.64 7.86 5.92
CA ILE A 90 -39.55 7.73 7.07
C ILE A 90 -39.11 8.76 8.12
N HIS A 91 -40.03 9.62 8.57
CA HIS A 91 -39.78 10.66 9.58
C HIS A 91 -40.94 10.77 10.58
N HIS A 92 -40.78 11.60 11.62
CA HIS A 92 -41.79 11.82 12.65
C HIS A 92 -42.32 10.51 13.27
N ILE A 93 -41.40 9.69 13.77
CA ILE A 93 -41.66 8.34 14.30
C ILE A 93 -42.11 8.44 15.76
N ARG A 94 -43.39 8.18 16.04
CA ARG A 94 -43.94 8.18 17.41
C ARG A 94 -44.19 6.79 17.97
N SER A 95 -44.48 5.82 17.10
CA SER A 95 -44.66 4.41 17.46
C SER A 95 -44.32 3.50 16.29
N THR A 96 -44.36 2.19 16.49
CA THR A 96 -44.09 1.17 15.44
C THR A 96 -45.02 1.29 14.24
N TYR A 97 -46.19 1.93 14.39
CA TYR A 97 -47.19 2.08 13.33
C TYR A 97 -47.59 3.56 13.08
N ASP A 98 -46.99 4.51 13.81
CA ASP A 98 -47.25 5.94 13.66
C ASP A 98 -45.96 6.64 13.21
N TYR A 99 -45.82 6.76 11.88
CA TYR A 99 -44.72 7.43 11.21
C TYR A 99 -45.19 8.04 9.89
N GLN A 100 -44.50 9.08 9.44
CA GLN A 100 -44.80 9.75 8.18
C GLN A 100 -43.82 9.36 7.09
N LYS A 101 -44.32 9.13 5.87
CA LYS A 101 -43.50 8.87 4.68
C LYS A 101 -43.37 10.14 3.85
N TYR A 102 -42.14 10.56 3.59
CA TYR A 102 -41.84 11.65 2.67
C TYR A 102 -41.33 11.08 1.35
N TYR A 103 -42.11 11.23 0.27
CA TYR A 103 -41.72 10.75 -1.05
C TYR A 103 -40.78 11.73 -1.73
N LEU A 104 -39.61 11.22 -2.11
CA LEU A 104 -38.60 12.00 -2.79
C LEU A 104 -39.05 12.29 -4.24
N PRO A 105 -38.90 13.51 -4.76
CA PRO A 105 -39.24 13.83 -6.14
C PRO A 105 -38.52 12.90 -7.13
N PRO A 106 -39.02 12.65 -8.35
CA PRO A 106 -38.24 11.95 -9.37
C PRO A 106 -36.89 12.67 -9.58
N ALA A 107 -35.79 11.94 -9.61
CA ALA A 107 -34.46 12.51 -9.80
C ALA A 107 -34.43 13.31 -11.11
N ARG A 108 -34.51 14.65 -11.01
CA ARG A 108 -34.40 15.54 -12.16
C ARG A 108 -32.95 15.42 -12.62
N ASN A 109 -32.76 14.82 -13.79
CA ASN A 109 -31.49 14.74 -14.52
C ASN A 109 -30.56 13.60 -14.08
N SER A 110 -30.91 12.39 -14.49
CA SER A 110 -29.91 11.49 -15.07
C SER A 110 -30.36 11.24 -16.50
N PRO A 111 -29.68 11.79 -17.52
CA PRO A 111 -29.85 11.27 -18.88
C PRO A 111 -29.67 9.76 -18.79
N ALA A 112 -30.61 8.98 -19.34
CA ALA A 112 -30.46 7.53 -19.45
C ALA A 112 -29.07 7.23 -20.00
N PRO A 113 -28.34 6.22 -19.49
CA PRO A 113 -26.97 5.94 -19.91
C PRO A 113 -26.95 5.77 -21.43
N GLN A 114 -26.51 6.81 -22.12
CA GLN A 114 -26.41 6.78 -23.57
C GLN A 114 -25.33 5.76 -23.90
N ARG A 115 -25.67 4.80 -24.75
CA ARG A 115 -24.69 3.84 -25.24
C ARG A 115 -23.51 4.64 -25.81
N PRO A 116 -22.28 4.44 -25.30
CA PRO A 116 -21.14 5.18 -25.81
C PRO A 116 -21.01 4.89 -27.29
N SER A 117 -20.88 5.97 -28.08
CA SER A 117 -20.66 5.89 -29.52
C SER A 117 -19.46 4.98 -29.82
N ALA A 118 -19.44 4.38 -31.02
CA ALA A 118 -18.36 3.51 -31.44
C ALA A 118 -16.98 4.18 -31.26
N ASP A 119 -16.88 5.47 -31.56
CA ASP A 119 -15.65 6.27 -31.37
C ASP A 119 -15.20 6.35 -29.91
N THR A 120 -16.12 6.54 -28.97
CA THR A 120 -15.80 6.61 -27.54
C THR A 120 -15.27 5.27 -27.02
N ARG A 121 -15.80 4.15 -27.55
CA ARG A 121 -15.33 2.80 -27.21
C ARG A 121 -13.93 2.52 -27.77
N VAL A 122 -13.66 2.94 -29.00
CA VAL A 122 -12.32 2.82 -29.62
C VAL A 122 -11.30 3.65 -28.84
N ARG A 123 -11.61 4.90 -28.49
CA ARG A 123 -10.74 5.77 -27.68
C ARG A 123 -10.45 5.19 -26.29
N ALA A 124 -11.46 4.61 -25.63
CA ALA A 124 -11.30 3.95 -24.33
C ALA A 124 -10.40 2.69 -24.42
N LEU A 125 -10.54 1.88 -25.47
CA LEU A 125 -9.69 0.71 -25.70
C LEU A 125 -8.24 1.11 -26.02
N GLN A 126 -8.04 2.19 -26.79
CA GLN A 126 -6.72 2.75 -27.07
C GLN A 126 -6.05 3.30 -25.80
N SER A 127 -6.80 4.02 -24.95
CA SER A 127 -6.31 4.50 -23.65
C SER A 127 -5.86 3.34 -22.76
N ARG A 128 -6.70 2.30 -22.61
CA ARG A 128 -6.34 1.08 -21.85
C ARG A 128 -5.13 0.34 -22.41
N ARG A 129 -4.96 0.28 -23.74
CA ARG A 129 -3.77 -0.31 -24.36
C ARG A 129 -2.51 0.50 -24.05
N ARG A 130 -2.61 1.83 -24.11
CA ARG A 130 -1.52 2.76 -23.78
C ARG A 130 -1.12 2.58 -22.31
N GLU A 131 -2.08 2.65 -21.39
CA GLU A 131 -1.86 2.50 -19.94
C GLU A 131 -1.20 1.16 -19.57
N ARG A 132 -1.64 0.05 -20.18
CA ARG A 132 -1.00 -1.27 -20.00
C ARG A 132 0.45 -1.31 -20.51
N ARG A 133 0.77 -0.54 -21.56
CA ARG A 133 2.13 -0.46 -22.10
C ARG A 133 3.04 0.35 -21.16
N TRP A 134 2.56 1.45 -20.60
CA TRP A 134 3.30 2.24 -19.60
C TRP A 134 3.49 1.46 -18.29
N GLY A 135 2.43 0.83 -17.78
CA GLY A 135 2.51 0.05 -16.53
C GLY A 135 3.39 -1.20 -16.61
N ARG A 136 3.64 -1.76 -17.81
CA ARG A 136 4.62 -2.83 -17.98
C ARG A 136 6.06 -2.32 -17.79
N ARG A 137 6.37 -1.16 -18.38
CA ARG A 137 7.71 -0.56 -18.29
C ARG A 137 8.03 -0.12 -16.88
N GLU A 138 7.11 0.58 -16.22
CA GLU A 138 7.27 1.03 -14.84
C GLU A 138 7.46 -0.15 -13.87
N ARG A 139 6.69 -1.24 -14.06
CA ARG A 139 6.89 -2.47 -13.28
C ARG A 139 8.28 -3.06 -13.49
N GLN A 140 8.75 -3.11 -14.73
CA GLN A 140 10.09 -3.60 -15.04
C GLN A 140 11.17 -2.73 -14.38
N GLU A 141 11.08 -1.41 -14.48
CA GLU A 141 12.02 -0.47 -13.85
C GLU A 141 12.05 -0.65 -12.32
N ARG A 142 10.90 -0.88 -11.69
CA ARG A 142 10.81 -1.18 -10.25
C ARG A 142 11.44 -2.52 -9.89
N ASP A 143 11.16 -3.56 -10.66
CA ASP A 143 11.75 -4.89 -10.44
C ASP A 143 13.28 -4.86 -10.61
N GLU A 144 13.78 -4.08 -11.58
CA GLU A 144 15.22 -3.83 -11.81
C GLU A 144 15.86 -3.06 -10.65
N ALA A 145 15.19 -2.01 -10.13
CA ALA A 145 15.64 -1.27 -8.95
C ALA A 145 15.70 -2.16 -7.71
N ASP A 146 14.63 -2.93 -7.44
CA ASP A 146 14.57 -3.89 -6.34
C ASP A 146 15.69 -4.95 -6.45
N GLN A 147 16.04 -5.37 -7.67
CA GLN A 147 17.14 -6.30 -7.90
C GLN A 147 18.50 -5.65 -7.63
N LEU A 148 18.69 -4.40 -8.05
CA LEU A 148 19.90 -3.62 -7.82
C LEU A 148 20.12 -3.41 -6.31
N ASP A 149 19.08 -2.98 -5.58
CA ASP A 149 19.14 -2.77 -4.13
C ASP A 149 19.49 -4.05 -3.38
N ARG A 150 18.88 -5.18 -3.75
CA ARG A 150 19.26 -6.49 -3.19
C ARG A 150 20.70 -6.86 -3.51
N ALA A 151 21.22 -6.49 -4.68
CA ALA A 151 22.62 -6.73 -5.03
C ALA A 151 23.57 -5.85 -4.18
N ILE A 152 23.26 -4.57 -4.00
CA ILE A 152 24.03 -3.63 -3.18
C ILE A 152 24.02 -4.07 -1.71
N ALA A 153 22.86 -4.45 -1.16
CA ALA A 153 22.74 -4.93 0.21
C ALA A 153 23.60 -6.19 0.45
N ARG A 154 23.59 -7.14 -0.49
CA ARG A 154 24.48 -8.31 -0.41
C ARG A 154 25.96 -7.93 -0.45
N ARG A 155 26.34 -6.94 -1.25
CA ARG A 155 27.73 -6.45 -1.32
C ARG A 155 28.17 -5.75 -0.03
N ARG A 156 27.32 -4.89 0.53
CA ARG A 156 27.52 -4.28 1.86
C ARG A 156 27.84 -5.34 2.91
N TRP A 157 27.01 -6.38 2.97
CA TRP A 157 27.21 -7.49 3.90
C TRP A 157 28.54 -8.23 3.67
N ILE A 158 28.90 -8.52 2.41
CA ILE A 158 30.20 -9.16 2.07
C ILE A 158 31.39 -8.33 2.57
N TYR A 159 31.35 -7.01 2.35
CA TYR A 159 32.44 -6.11 2.75
C TYR A 159 32.52 -5.89 4.25
N GLU A 160 31.37 -5.76 4.92
CA GLU A 160 31.28 -5.67 6.38
C GLU A 160 31.88 -6.91 7.06
N HIS A 161 31.70 -8.09 6.46
CA HIS A 161 32.16 -9.36 7.01
C HIS A 161 33.52 -9.83 6.43
N GLY A 162 34.16 -9.03 5.56
CA GLY A 162 35.46 -9.35 4.98
C GLY A 162 35.51 -10.68 4.22
N LEU A 163 34.42 -11.07 3.55
CA LEU A 163 34.32 -12.37 2.89
C LEU A 163 35.05 -12.38 1.54
N TYR A 164 35.85 -13.42 1.31
CA TYR A 164 36.59 -13.63 0.06
C TYR A 164 35.99 -14.76 -0.79
N ALA A 165 36.13 -14.64 -2.11
CA ALA A 165 35.78 -15.73 -3.02
C ALA A 165 36.71 -16.93 -2.79
N LYS A 166 36.13 -18.13 -2.68
CA LYS A 166 36.90 -19.38 -2.73
C LYS A 166 37.53 -19.52 -4.11
N HIS A 167 38.72 -20.12 -4.19
CA HIS A 167 39.49 -20.31 -5.43
C HIS A 167 38.59 -20.67 -6.62
N VAL A 168 38.68 -19.88 -7.70
CA VAL A 168 37.95 -20.11 -8.94
C VAL A 168 38.89 -20.77 -9.94
N ALA A 169 38.69 -22.08 -10.17
CA ALA A 169 39.49 -22.81 -11.14
C ALA A 169 39.15 -22.39 -12.58
N SER A 170 40.14 -22.43 -13.48
CA SER A 170 39.97 -22.19 -14.92
C SER A 170 39.36 -23.43 -15.58
N ASN A 171 38.03 -23.53 -15.62
CA ASN A 171 37.30 -24.59 -16.31
C ASN A 171 36.38 -23.97 -17.38
N ALA A 172 36.02 -24.74 -18.41
CA ALA A 172 35.00 -24.40 -19.39
C ALA A 172 33.67 -23.95 -18.73
N PHE A 173 33.34 -24.51 -17.57
CA PHE A 173 32.13 -24.13 -16.82
C PHE A 173 32.24 -22.76 -16.14
N THR A 174 33.39 -22.41 -15.56
CA THR A 174 33.60 -21.13 -14.86
C THR A 174 34.04 -20.01 -15.79
N ARG A 175 34.58 -20.35 -16.97
CA ARG A 175 35.16 -19.42 -17.96
C ARG A 175 36.17 -18.43 -17.37
N TYR A 176 36.74 -18.75 -16.21
CA TYR A 176 37.72 -17.91 -15.55
C TYR A 176 39.00 -17.89 -16.39
N ARG A 177 39.49 -16.68 -16.67
CA ARG A 177 40.75 -16.43 -17.37
C ARG A 177 41.71 -15.72 -16.41
N PRO A 178 43.03 -15.92 -16.57
CA PRO A 178 44.02 -15.14 -15.84
C PRO A 178 43.79 -13.64 -16.10
N TYR A 179 44.20 -12.82 -15.13
CA TYR A 179 44.01 -11.37 -15.20
C TYR A 179 44.69 -10.79 -16.46
N PRO A 180 44.03 -9.90 -17.20
CA PRO A 180 44.62 -9.25 -18.36
C PRO A 180 45.76 -8.33 -17.92
N THR A 181 46.76 -8.15 -18.79
CA THR A 181 47.79 -7.13 -18.56
C THR A 181 47.18 -5.73 -18.68
N PRO A 182 47.77 -4.68 -18.06
CA PRO A 182 47.24 -3.32 -18.14
C PRO A 182 47.05 -2.81 -19.59
N ALA A 183 47.98 -3.14 -20.48
CA ALA A 183 47.90 -2.80 -21.90
C ALA A 183 46.68 -3.49 -22.56
N GLN A 184 46.53 -4.80 -22.38
CA GLN A 184 45.41 -5.57 -22.92
C GLN A 184 44.06 -5.07 -22.39
N PHE A 185 44.00 -4.66 -21.13
CA PHE A 185 42.79 -4.08 -20.54
C PHE A 185 42.42 -2.75 -21.23
N SER A 186 43.38 -1.83 -21.36
CA SER A 186 43.17 -0.51 -21.96
C SER A 186 42.76 -0.56 -23.43
N THR A 187 43.20 -1.58 -24.17
CA THR A 187 42.85 -1.76 -25.58
C THR A 187 41.44 -2.33 -25.76
N SER A 188 40.89 -2.99 -24.74
CA SER A 188 39.63 -3.73 -24.86
C SER A 188 38.42 -2.95 -24.33
N PRO A 189 37.51 -2.48 -25.20
CA PRO A 189 36.34 -1.71 -24.76
C PRO A 189 35.35 -2.55 -23.95
N ASP A 190 35.26 -3.87 -24.18
CA ASP A 190 34.38 -4.79 -23.43
C ASP A 190 34.83 -4.97 -21.97
N LEU A 191 36.13 -5.02 -21.69
CA LEU A 191 36.60 -5.11 -20.29
C LEU A 191 36.40 -3.78 -19.56
N ILE A 192 36.59 -2.67 -20.26
CA ILE A 192 36.34 -1.33 -19.72
C ILE A 192 34.85 -1.19 -19.36
N SER A 193 33.92 -1.55 -20.25
CA SER A 193 32.48 -1.43 -19.98
C SER A 193 31.99 -2.34 -18.84
N ARG A 194 32.55 -3.55 -18.73
CA ARG A 194 32.27 -4.46 -17.60
C ARG A 194 32.83 -3.90 -16.30
N MET A 195 34.05 -3.35 -16.33
CA MET A 195 34.67 -2.76 -15.16
C MET A 195 33.94 -1.50 -14.69
N THR A 196 33.54 -0.60 -15.59
CA THR A 196 32.76 0.59 -15.22
C THR A 196 31.42 0.20 -14.61
N THR A 197 30.72 -0.78 -15.19
CA THR A 197 29.47 -1.31 -14.62
C THR A 197 29.68 -1.91 -13.23
N PHE A 198 30.77 -2.68 -13.07
CA PHE A 198 31.15 -3.24 -11.77
C PHE A 198 31.42 -2.14 -10.75
N LEU A 199 32.29 -1.17 -11.09
CA LEU A 199 32.66 -0.06 -10.22
C LEU A 199 31.45 0.77 -9.81
N ARG A 200 30.55 1.15 -10.74
CA ARG A 200 29.32 1.88 -10.40
C ARG A 200 28.50 1.18 -9.34
N ARG A 201 28.27 -0.13 -9.48
CA ARG A 201 27.55 -0.92 -8.47
C ARG A 201 28.30 -1.01 -7.14
N GLU A 202 29.61 -1.22 -7.17
CA GLU A 202 30.39 -1.34 -5.94
C GLU A 202 30.51 0.01 -5.21
N LEU A 203 30.63 1.12 -5.92
CA LEU A 203 30.66 2.46 -5.34
C LEU A 203 29.34 2.85 -4.65
N GLN A 204 28.20 2.34 -5.14
CA GLN A 204 26.88 2.53 -4.51
C GLN A 204 26.75 1.86 -3.12
N VAL A 205 27.70 1.01 -2.72
CA VAL A 205 27.76 0.45 -1.37
C VAL A 205 27.98 1.56 -0.34
N TRP A 206 28.76 2.59 -0.65
CA TRP A 206 29.02 3.72 0.23
C TRP A 206 27.95 4.79 0.08
N ALA A 207 27.09 4.96 1.09
CA ALA A 207 25.96 5.90 1.05
C ALA A 207 26.38 7.38 0.90
N ASN A 208 27.64 7.71 1.24
CA ASN A 208 28.15 9.09 1.23
C ASN A 208 28.99 9.41 -0.01
N LEU A 209 29.04 8.52 -1.00
CA LEU A 209 29.84 8.69 -2.21
C LEU A 209 28.91 8.98 -3.39
N ASP A 210 29.06 10.14 -4.02
CA ASP A 210 28.30 10.47 -5.22
C ASP A 210 28.91 9.76 -6.43
N VAL A 211 28.26 8.68 -6.85
CA VAL A 211 28.78 7.78 -7.90
C VAL A 211 28.68 8.42 -9.29
N GLU A 212 27.74 9.35 -9.51
CA GLU A 212 27.60 10.07 -10.78
C GLU A 212 28.75 11.04 -11.05
N PHE A 213 29.42 11.53 -10.00
CA PHE A 213 30.60 12.40 -10.15
C PHE A 213 31.87 11.63 -10.55
N LEU A 214 31.94 10.33 -10.23
CA LEU A 214 33.17 9.52 -10.33
C LEU A 214 33.22 8.59 -11.55
N THR A 215 32.14 8.48 -12.33
CA THR A 215 32.02 7.51 -13.44
C THR A 215 31.30 8.05 -14.65
#